data_AF-A0A7Y2YH97-F1
#
_entry.id   AF-A0A7Y2YH97-F1
#
_cell.length_a   1.000
_cell.length_b   1.000
_cell.length_c   1.000
_cell.angle_alpha   90.00
_cell.angle_beta   90.00
_cell.angle_gamma   90.00
#
_symmetry.space_group_name_H-M   'P 1'
#
loop_
_entity.id
_entity.type
_entity.pdbx_description
1 polymer ?
#
loop_
_entity_poly.entity_id
_entity_poly.type
_entity_poly.pdbx_seq_one_letter_code
_entity_poly.pdbx_strand_id
1 'polypeptide(L)'
;MKKSIWLVFLVVFLSCRQEPVKTYTLRDDVSFLASDSLKGRETGTANELMAAGYLAERMENLGISPAGKADTYFQTFTFKPKKDPHQEIQYVEASDSTITGTNVIGFIDNKAENTIILGAHYDHLGMGGQGSLHRGEAAIHNGADDNASGVAVLLQLAQKLKKSELKGNNYLIMAFSGEEIGLLGSNYFAKNPTVDLEDVNYMINMDMVGRLRDSKVLSVSGTGTAPIWPQVLNSTNQDFELVLKESGVGPSDHTSFYLQDIPVLHFFTGQHEDYHKPTDDAEKLNYEGMEKITSYIMEVITELNDDEKLAFKKTKNESEEVPRFKVAMGVIPDYLYDGEGMRIDGVSEEKPAQRAGLQKGDVVVQMGDSTVTDMMSYMRALSVFEEGDSTSVVIDRNGEKITVQITF
;
A
#
# COMPACT_ATOMS: atom_id res chain seq x y z
N MET A 1 -45.24 5.04 -74.37
CA MET A 1 -45.32 5.17 -72.90
C MET A 1 -44.01 4.68 -72.30
N LYS A 2 -43.09 5.59 -71.95
CA LYS A 2 -41.82 5.26 -71.28
C LYS A 2 -42.05 5.33 -69.77
N LYS A 3 -41.82 4.23 -69.04
CA LYS A 3 -41.89 4.21 -67.57
C LYS A 3 -40.49 4.49 -67.02
N SER A 4 -40.33 5.63 -66.33
CA SER A 4 -39.14 5.93 -65.52
C SER A 4 -39.21 5.17 -64.20
N ILE A 5 -38.16 4.42 -63.89
CA ILE A 5 -37.92 3.81 -62.58
C ILE A 5 -37.12 4.84 -61.76
N TRP A 6 -37.70 5.32 -60.66
CA TRP A 6 -37.01 6.13 -59.67
C TRP A 6 -36.29 5.21 -58.68
N LEU A 7 -34.97 5.30 -58.62
CA LEU A 7 -34.15 4.62 -57.63
C LEU A 7 -34.09 5.51 -56.37
N VAL A 8 -34.68 5.06 -55.27
CA VAL A 8 -34.59 5.73 -53.97
C VAL A 8 -33.31 5.24 -53.29
N PHE A 9 -32.37 6.16 -53.04
CA PHE A 9 -31.15 5.90 -52.28
C PHE A 9 -31.49 5.94 -50.79
N LEU A 10 -31.48 4.77 -50.14
CA LEU A 10 -31.70 4.65 -48.69
C LEU A 10 -30.37 4.95 -47.97
N VAL A 11 -30.24 6.15 -47.40
CA VAL A 11 -29.10 6.49 -46.53
C VAL A 11 -29.34 5.86 -45.16
N VAL A 12 -28.58 4.80 -44.85
CA VAL A 12 -28.56 4.17 -43.54
C VAL A 12 -27.67 5.01 -42.62
N PHE A 13 -28.28 5.80 -41.74
CA PHE A 13 -27.58 6.40 -40.61
C PHE A 13 -27.26 5.31 -39.59
N LEU A 14 -26.03 4.79 -39.62
CA LEU A 14 -25.45 4.03 -38.51
C LEU A 14 -25.21 5.01 -37.37
N SER A 15 -26.18 5.10 -36.45
CA SER A 15 -25.99 5.77 -35.17
C SER A 15 -25.09 4.86 -34.32
N CYS A 16 -23.81 5.22 -34.19
CA CYS A 16 -22.95 4.66 -33.16
C CYS A 16 -23.56 4.99 -31.80
N ARG A 17 -24.27 4.05 -31.21
CA ARG A 17 -24.71 4.13 -29.82
C ARG A 17 -23.45 3.90 -28.98
N GLN A 18 -22.75 4.97 -28.62
CA GLN A 18 -21.74 4.90 -27.57
C GLN A 18 -22.47 4.46 -26.31
N GLU A 19 -22.17 3.27 -25.82
CA GLU A 19 -22.60 2.88 -24.48
C GLU A 19 -22.00 3.89 -23.50
N PRO A 20 -22.77 4.39 -22.52
CA PRO A 20 -22.23 5.31 -21.53
C PRO A 20 -21.06 4.63 -20.83
N VAL A 21 -19.88 5.26 -20.86
CA VAL A 21 -18.70 4.78 -20.14
C VAL A 21 -19.10 4.61 -18.67
N LYS A 22 -19.03 3.38 -18.16
CA LYS A 22 -19.36 3.09 -16.78
C LYS A 22 -18.39 3.87 -15.87
N THR A 23 -18.93 4.77 -15.07
CA THR A 23 -18.15 5.48 -14.06
C THR A 23 -17.95 4.57 -12.86
N TYR A 24 -16.71 4.38 -12.45
CA TYR A 24 -16.33 3.63 -11.26
C TYR A 24 -15.96 4.60 -10.14
N THR A 25 -16.48 4.35 -8.94
CA THR A 25 -16.11 5.04 -7.70
C THR A 25 -15.03 4.27 -6.95
N LEU A 26 -14.36 4.90 -5.98
CA LEU A 26 -13.47 4.20 -5.05
C LEU A 26 -14.15 3.00 -4.39
N ARG A 27 -15.43 3.16 -4.03
CA ARG A 27 -16.23 2.10 -3.42
C ARG A 27 -16.47 0.93 -4.36
N ASP A 28 -16.68 1.17 -5.65
CA ASP A 28 -16.84 0.09 -6.63
C ASP A 28 -15.55 -0.74 -6.77
N ASP A 29 -14.40 -0.05 -6.82
CA ASP A 29 -13.10 -0.71 -6.95
C ASP A 29 -12.76 -1.52 -5.67
N VAL A 30 -12.93 -0.94 -4.48
CA VAL A 30 -12.75 -1.67 -3.20
C VAL A 30 -13.72 -2.84 -3.08
N SER A 31 -15.02 -2.62 -3.36
CA SER A 31 -16.04 -3.67 -3.17
C SER A 31 -15.80 -4.89 -4.06
N PHE A 32 -15.23 -4.70 -5.25
CA PHE A 32 -14.83 -5.82 -6.10
C PHE A 32 -13.60 -6.52 -5.52
N LEU A 33 -12.53 -5.76 -5.27
CA LEU A 33 -11.23 -6.30 -4.85
C LEU A 33 -11.35 -7.02 -3.50
N ALA A 34 -12.06 -6.45 -2.55
CA ALA A 34 -12.29 -7.00 -1.21
C ALA A 34 -13.53 -7.90 -1.12
N SER A 35 -13.99 -8.48 -2.24
CA SER A 35 -15.12 -9.42 -2.21
C SER A 35 -14.68 -10.83 -1.85
N ASP A 36 -15.52 -11.56 -1.12
CA ASP A 36 -15.34 -12.99 -0.83
C ASP A 36 -15.12 -13.84 -2.09
N SER A 37 -15.61 -13.38 -3.26
CA SER A 37 -15.41 -14.06 -4.54
C SER A 37 -13.93 -14.14 -4.95
N LEU A 38 -13.12 -13.18 -4.49
CA LEU A 38 -11.68 -13.14 -4.68
C LEU A 38 -10.90 -13.77 -3.54
N LYS A 39 -11.55 -14.32 -2.51
CA LYS A 39 -10.92 -15.16 -1.46
C LYS A 39 -9.58 -14.61 -0.95
N GLY A 40 -9.49 -13.31 -0.74
CA GLY A 40 -8.28 -12.64 -0.24
C GLY A 40 -7.08 -12.57 -1.18
N ARG A 41 -7.25 -12.78 -2.50
CA ARG A 41 -6.27 -12.43 -3.54
C ARG A 41 -4.85 -12.95 -3.29
N GLU A 42 -4.73 -14.15 -2.73
CA GLU A 42 -3.42 -14.75 -2.42
C GLU A 42 -2.59 -14.92 -3.68
N THR A 43 -1.34 -14.46 -3.62
CA THR A 43 -0.38 -14.48 -4.74
C THR A 43 -0.25 -15.87 -5.36
N GLY A 44 -0.38 -15.93 -6.70
CA GLY A 44 -0.31 -17.15 -7.50
C GLY A 44 -1.55 -18.05 -7.46
N THR A 45 -2.65 -17.59 -6.87
CA THR A 45 -3.93 -18.28 -6.95
C THR A 45 -4.76 -17.84 -8.17
N ALA A 46 -5.78 -18.62 -8.51
CA ALA A 46 -6.75 -18.21 -9.53
C ALA A 46 -7.49 -16.91 -9.14
N ASN A 47 -7.60 -16.62 -7.85
CA ASN A 47 -8.27 -15.44 -7.34
C ASN A 47 -7.43 -14.17 -7.47
N GLU A 48 -6.11 -14.27 -7.29
CA GLU A 48 -5.19 -13.20 -7.70
C GLU A 48 -5.34 -12.91 -9.20
N LEU A 49 -5.35 -13.94 -10.06
CA LEU A 49 -5.52 -13.74 -11.51
C LEU A 49 -6.86 -13.09 -11.88
N MET A 50 -7.94 -13.38 -11.14
CA MET A 50 -9.21 -12.69 -11.30
C MET A 50 -9.10 -11.20 -10.94
N ALA A 51 -8.41 -10.86 -9.85
CA ALA A 51 -8.12 -9.48 -9.49
C ALA A 51 -7.24 -8.79 -10.54
N ALA A 52 -6.20 -9.46 -11.03
CA ALA A 52 -5.31 -8.93 -12.07
C ALA A 52 -6.06 -8.64 -13.37
N GLY A 53 -6.96 -9.55 -13.79
CA GLY A 53 -7.82 -9.36 -14.96
C GLY A 53 -8.75 -8.16 -14.82
N TYR A 54 -9.36 -7.99 -13.63
CA TYR A 54 -10.15 -6.81 -13.32
C TYR A 54 -9.34 -5.52 -13.41
N LEU A 55 -8.13 -5.48 -12.86
CA LEU A 55 -7.27 -4.29 -12.91
C LEU A 55 -6.86 -3.93 -14.34
N ALA A 56 -6.53 -4.92 -15.17
CA ALA A 56 -6.26 -4.71 -16.58
C ALA A 56 -7.49 -4.14 -17.32
N GLU A 57 -8.68 -4.69 -17.10
CA GLU A 57 -9.93 -4.17 -17.66
C GLU A 57 -10.23 -2.73 -17.16
N ARG A 58 -9.95 -2.44 -15.88
CA ARG A 58 -10.11 -1.09 -15.33
C ARG A 58 -9.17 -0.10 -16.00
N MET A 59 -7.90 -0.45 -16.20
CA MET A 59 -6.92 0.39 -16.91
C MET A 59 -7.29 0.59 -18.38
N GLU A 60 -7.71 -0.46 -19.08
CA GLU A 60 -8.16 -0.41 -20.47
C GLU A 60 -9.37 0.54 -20.63
N ASN A 61 -10.37 0.42 -19.76
CA ASN A 61 -11.55 1.29 -19.76
C ASN A 61 -11.22 2.76 -19.46
N LEU A 62 -10.09 3.04 -18.81
CA LEU A 62 -9.57 4.39 -18.60
C LEU A 62 -8.75 4.90 -19.81
N GLY A 63 -8.50 4.08 -20.83
CA GLY A 63 -7.66 4.42 -21.97
C GLY A 63 -6.17 4.49 -21.61
N ILE A 64 -5.74 3.74 -20.60
CA ILE A 64 -4.34 3.59 -20.18
C ILE A 64 -3.75 2.44 -21.01
N SER A 65 -2.56 2.62 -21.58
CA SER A 65 -1.96 1.59 -22.44
C SER A 65 -1.32 0.48 -21.60
N PRO A 66 -1.25 -0.77 -22.08
CA PRO A 66 -0.48 -1.82 -21.41
C PRO A 66 1.02 -1.49 -21.38
N ALA A 67 1.70 -1.84 -20.29
CA ALA A 67 3.15 -1.66 -20.14
C ALA A 67 3.84 -2.83 -19.39
N GLY A 68 3.19 -3.99 -19.37
CA GLY A 68 3.79 -5.26 -18.98
C GLY A 68 4.63 -5.87 -20.11
N LYS A 69 4.88 -7.18 -20.04
CA LYS A 69 5.63 -7.88 -21.09
C LYS A 69 4.78 -8.11 -22.34
N ALA A 70 5.42 -8.03 -23.51
CA ALA A 70 4.81 -8.33 -24.82
C ALA A 70 3.50 -7.57 -25.07
N ASP A 71 3.49 -6.27 -24.78
CA ASP A 71 2.34 -5.36 -24.98
C ASP A 71 1.07 -5.79 -24.22
N THR A 72 1.22 -6.52 -23.11
CA THR A 72 0.13 -6.85 -22.18
C THR A 72 0.18 -5.97 -20.93
N TYR A 73 -0.88 -5.96 -20.12
CA TYR A 73 -0.81 -5.34 -18.79
C TYR A 73 0.00 -6.17 -17.80
N PHE A 74 0.44 -7.38 -18.13
CA PHE A 74 0.93 -8.34 -17.15
C PHE A 74 2.45 -8.47 -17.18
N GLN A 75 3.05 -8.48 -15.99
CA GLN A 75 4.42 -8.94 -15.80
C GLN A 75 4.41 -10.06 -14.77
N THR A 76 4.62 -11.29 -15.24
CA THR A 76 4.69 -12.46 -14.37
C THR A 76 6.11 -12.71 -13.86
N PHE A 77 6.17 -13.24 -12.64
CA PHE A 77 7.39 -13.70 -12.00
C PHE A 77 7.10 -14.97 -11.21
N THR A 78 8.06 -15.89 -11.18
CA THR A 78 7.88 -17.18 -10.56
C THR A 78 8.97 -17.42 -9.53
N PHE A 79 8.59 -17.96 -8.37
CA PHE A 79 9.50 -18.18 -7.25
C PHE A 79 9.18 -19.49 -6.53
N LYS A 80 10.15 -20.00 -5.76
CA LYS A 80 9.92 -21.13 -4.85
C LYS A 80 9.52 -20.60 -3.47
N PRO A 81 8.47 -21.18 -2.84
CA PRO A 81 8.14 -20.86 -1.45
C PRO A 81 9.35 -21.08 -0.54
N LYS A 82 9.57 -20.18 0.42
CA LYS A 82 10.64 -20.36 1.41
C LYS A 82 10.36 -21.62 2.22
N LYS A 83 11.35 -22.52 2.30
CA LYS A 83 11.35 -23.64 3.27
C LYS A 83 12.04 -23.27 4.57
N ASP A 84 12.89 -22.24 4.53
CA ASP A 84 13.65 -21.70 5.65
C ASP A 84 13.41 -20.17 5.74
N PRO A 85 13.04 -19.62 6.91
CA PRO A 85 12.81 -18.18 7.09
C PRO A 85 14.05 -17.32 6.79
N HIS A 86 15.26 -17.87 6.84
CA HIS A 86 16.51 -17.16 6.53
C HIS A 86 16.96 -17.27 5.07
N GLN A 87 16.25 -18.04 4.24
CA GLN A 87 16.58 -18.18 2.83
C GLN A 87 16.09 -16.97 2.02
N GLU A 88 16.95 -16.43 1.16
CA GLU A 88 16.54 -15.46 0.14
C GLU A 88 15.67 -16.14 -0.93
N ILE A 89 14.57 -15.48 -1.31
CA ILE A 89 13.72 -15.97 -2.40
C ILE A 89 14.47 -15.85 -3.71
N GLN A 90 14.44 -16.93 -4.50
CA GLN A 90 15.01 -16.97 -5.84
C GLN A 90 13.89 -17.02 -6.86
N TYR A 91 13.96 -16.11 -7.83
CA TYR A 91 13.12 -16.18 -9.03
C TYR A 91 13.63 -17.31 -9.93
N VAL A 92 12.72 -18.15 -10.41
CA VAL A 92 13.01 -19.37 -11.17
C VAL A 92 12.01 -19.54 -12.30
N GLU A 93 12.29 -20.45 -13.23
CA GLU A 93 11.30 -20.90 -14.21
C GLU A 93 10.17 -21.72 -13.54
N ALA A 94 8.99 -21.70 -14.16
CA ALA A 94 7.82 -22.39 -13.64
C ALA A 94 7.99 -23.92 -13.61
N SER A 95 7.61 -24.50 -12.48
CA SER A 95 7.58 -25.95 -12.24
C SER A 95 6.47 -26.29 -11.22
N ASP A 96 6.20 -27.58 -11.02
CA ASP A 96 5.09 -28.03 -10.14
C ASP A 96 5.18 -27.55 -8.69
N SER A 97 6.35 -27.08 -8.24
CA SER A 97 6.58 -26.61 -6.86
C SER A 97 6.82 -25.09 -6.75
N THR A 98 6.45 -24.31 -7.76
CA THR A 98 6.64 -22.85 -7.78
C THR A 98 5.32 -22.10 -7.73
N ILE A 99 5.37 -20.87 -7.20
CA ILE A 99 4.27 -19.91 -7.21
C ILE A 99 4.59 -18.84 -8.25
N THR A 100 3.59 -18.43 -9.04
CA THR A 100 3.73 -17.37 -10.04
C THR A 100 2.87 -16.18 -9.66
N GLY A 101 3.48 -15.07 -9.29
CA GLY A 101 2.78 -13.80 -9.10
C GLY A 101 2.67 -13.01 -10.39
N THR A 102 1.73 -12.05 -10.43
CA THR A 102 1.43 -11.25 -11.61
C THR A 102 1.35 -9.77 -11.26
N ASN A 103 2.35 -8.96 -11.62
CA ASN A 103 2.19 -7.50 -11.57
C ASN A 103 1.25 -7.04 -12.70
N VAL A 104 0.44 -6.00 -12.45
CA VAL A 104 -0.39 -5.33 -13.46
C VAL A 104 0.13 -3.92 -13.69
N ILE A 105 0.47 -3.59 -14.94
CA ILE A 105 1.24 -2.41 -15.31
C ILE A 105 0.57 -1.70 -16.49
N GLY A 106 0.17 -0.45 -16.25
CA GLY A 106 -0.36 0.46 -17.27
C GLY A 106 0.50 1.69 -17.44
N PHE A 107 0.43 2.35 -18.60
CA PHE A 107 1.21 3.53 -18.92
C PHE A 107 0.37 4.64 -19.55
N ILE A 108 0.56 5.85 -19.03
CA ILE A 108 0.04 7.10 -19.58
C ILE A 108 1.22 7.82 -20.23
N ASP A 109 1.30 7.69 -21.55
CA ASP A 109 2.32 8.33 -22.38
C ASP A 109 1.89 9.76 -22.72
N ASN A 110 2.56 10.74 -22.13
CA ASN A 110 2.38 12.16 -22.40
C ASN A 110 3.50 12.71 -23.30
N LYS A 111 4.40 11.86 -23.81
CA LYS A 111 5.62 12.23 -24.55
C LYS A 111 6.57 13.11 -23.74
N ALA A 112 6.56 12.95 -22.42
CA ALA A 112 7.50 13.61 -21.52
C ALA A 112 8.84 12.86 -21.47
N GLU A 113 9.88 13.53 -21.00
CA GLU A 113 11.20 12.94 -20.76
C GLU A 113 11.17 12.00 -19.54
N ASN A 114 10.56 12.45 -18.44
CA ASN A 114 10.55 11.71 -17.19
C ASN A 114 9.26 10.91 -16.97
N THR A 115 9.35 9.86 -16.14
CA THR A 115 8.24 9.02 -15.72
C THR A 115 8.05 9.05 -14.20
N ILE A 116 6.82 9.17 -13.74
CA ILE A 116 6.45 9.00 -12.33
C ILE A 116 5.80 7.62 -12.17
N ILE A 117 6.22 6.87 -11.15
CA ILE A 117 5.60 5.58 -10.80
C ILE A 117 4.57 5.81 -9.71
N LEU A 118 3.34 5.33 -9.92
CA LEU A 118 2.30 5.25 -8.89
C LEU A 118 2.03 3.78 -8.59
N GLY A 119 2.10 3.40 -7.32
CA GLY A 119 2.10 2.02 -6.87
C GLY A 119 1.15 1.71 -5.72
N ALA A 120 0.59 0.51 -5.74
CA ALA A 120 -0.06 -0.15 -4.59
C ALA A 120 -0.01 -1.67 -4.83
N HIS A 121 0.13 -2.50 -3.80
CA HIS A 121 -0.06 -3.94 -3.98
C HIS A 121 -1.54 -4.31 -3.99
N TYR A 122 -1.88 -5.37 -4.71
CA TYR A 122 -3.25 -5.85 -4.81
C TYR A 122 -3.43 -7.27 -4.26
N ASP A 123 -2.36 -8.00 -3.98
CA ASP A 123 -2.47 -9.29 -3.30
C ASP A 123 -2.82 -9.10 -1.82
N HIS A 124 -3.35 -10.16 -1.20
CA HIS A 124 -3.55 -10.23 0.25
C HIS A 124 -3.44 -11.68 0.75
N LEU A 125 -3.80 -11.94 2.01
CA LEU A 125 -3.50 -13.17 2.74
C LEU A 125 -4.40 -14.38 2.43
N GLY A 126 -5.28 -14.33 1.43
CA GLY A 126 -6.07 -15.50 1.05
C GLY A 126 -7.08 -15.97 2.11
N MET A 127 -6.98 -17.24 2.50
CA MET A 127 -7.73 -17.84 3.62
C MET A 127 -7.03 -17.65 4.99
N GLY A 128 -6.03 -16.78 5.05
CA GLY A 128 -5.10 -16.64 6.16
C GLY A 128 -3.89 -17.56 6.01
N GLY A 129 -3.01 -17.54 7.01
CA GLY A 129 -1.76 -18.31 6.99
C GLY A 129 -0.61 -17.53 7.64
N GLN A 130 0.57 -17.60 7.03
CA GLN A 130 1.70 -16.78 7.44
C GLN A 130 1.34 -15.29 7.24
N GLY A 131 1.50 -14.48 8.28
CA GLY A 131 1.09 -13.07 8.28
C GLY A 131 -0.26 -12.82 8.96
N SER A 132 -1.18 -13.80 8.99
CA SER A 132 -2.50 -13.62 9.60
C SER A 132 -2.43 -13.38 11.11
N LEU A 133 -3.20 -12.40 11.59
CA LEU A 133 -3.42 -12.11 13.01
C LEU A 133 -4.70 -12.75 13.56
N HIS A 134 -5.43 -13.52 12.75
CA HIS A 134 -6.61 -14.27 13.17
C HIS A 134 -6.24 -15.59 13.85
N ARG A 135 -6.95 -15.93 14.94
CA ARG A 135 -6.70 -17.14 15.75
C ARG A 135 -7.80 -18.19 15.67
N GLY A 136 -8.88 -17.91 14.93
CA GLY A 136 -9.97 -18.85 14.68
C GLY A 136 -9.67 -19.81 13.53
N GLU A 137 -10.73 -20.43 13.02
CA GLU A 137 -10.65 -21.27 11.82
C GLU A 137 -10.24 -20.45 10.60
N ALA A 138 -9.69 -21.12 9.58
CA ALA A 138 -9.31 -20.47 8.33
C ALA A 138 -10.50 -19.71 7.73
N ALA A 139 -10.30 -18.44 7.44
CA ALA A 139 -11.33 -17.51 7.02
C ALA A 139 -10.76 -16.56 5.96
N ILE A 140 -11.62 -16.06 5.08
CA ILE A 140 -11.21 -15.17 4.00
C ILE A 140 -10.68 -13.87 4.61
N HIS A 141 -9.49 -13.46 4.22
CA HIS A 141 -8.93 -12.15 4.53
C HIS A 141 -9.25 -11.25 3.34
N ASN A 142 -10.30 -10.43 3.44
CA ASN A 142 -10.73 -9.62 2.31
C ASN A 142 -9.78 -8.47 2.00
N GLY A 143 -9.02 -7.95 2.96
CA GLY A 143 -7.98 -6.96 2.69
C GLY A 143 -8.54 -5.69 2.05
N ALA A 144 -9.58 -5.14 2.65
CA ALA A 144 -10.23 -3.93 2.16
C ALA A 144 -9.36 -2.70 2.34
N ASP A 145 -8.80 -2.50 3.53
CA ASP A 145 -7.79 -1.46 3.71
C ASP A 145 -6.45 -1.92 3.17
N ASP A 146 -6.12 -3.19 3.37
CA ASP A 146 -4.84 -3.82 3.05
C ASP A 146 -4.95 -4.83 1.88
N ASN A 147 -4.78 -4.44 0.62
CA ASN A 147 -4.57 -3.08 0.16
C ASN A 147 -5.50 -2.70 -1.00
N ALA A 148 -6.76 -3.15 -0.95
CA ALA A 148 -7.77 -2.72 -1.93
C ALA A 148 -7.98 -1.19 -1.90
N SER A 149 -7.79 -0.54 -0.75
CA SER A 149 -7.86 0.91 -0.59
C SER A 149 -6.81 1.65 -1.42
N GLY A 150 -5.54 1.23 -1.37
CA GLY A 150 -4.44 1.81 -2.15
C GLY A 150 -4.64 1.62 -3.64
N VAL A 151 -5.11 0.44 -4.06
CA VAL A 151 -5.42 0.16 -5.47
C VAL A 151 -6.58 1.00 -5.98
N ALA A 152 -7.61 1.24 -5.17
CA ALA A 152 -8.71 2.12 -5.56
C ALA A 152 -8.24 3.57 -5.73
N VAL A 153 -7.41 4.07 -4.81
CA VAL A 153 -6.78 5.41 -4.93
C VAL A 153 -5.88 5.47 -6.17
N LEU A 154 -5.11 4.42 -6.47
CA LEU A 154 -4.28 4.30 -7.67
C LEU A 154 -5.10 4.46 -8.95
N LEU A 155 -6.21 3.73 -9.08
CA LEU A 155 -7.09 3.81 -10.25
C LEU A 155 -7.76 5.19 -10.37
N GLN A 156 -8.13 5.80 -9.25
CA GLN A 156 -8.70 7.15 -9.24
C GLN A 156 -7.68 8.23 -9.63
N LEU A 157 -6.43 8.13 -9.14
CA LEU A 157 -5.32 8.98 -9.56
C LEU A 157 -5.07 8.83 -11.06
N ALA A 158 -4.97 7.60 -11.55
CA ALA A 158 -4.76 7.33 -12.97
C ALA A 158 -5.87 7.92 -13.85
N GLN A 159 -7.14 7.82 -13.41
CA GLN A 159 -8.26 8.47 -14.10
C GLN A 159 -8.13 10.00 -14.12
N LYS A 160 -7.76 10.62 -12.99
CA LYS A 160 -7.58 12.08 -12.89
C LYS A 160 -6.43 12.55 -13.77
N LEU A 161 -5.28 11.89 -13.72
CA LEU A 161 -4.10 12.21 -14.51
C LEU A 161 -4.37 12.08 -16.01
N LYS A 162 -5.06 11.01 -16.44
CA LYS A 162 -5.42 10.80 -17.84
C LYS A 162 -6.29 11.94 -18.40
N LYS A 163 -7.15 12.54 -17.56
CA LYS A 163 -8.04 13.66 -17.90
C LYS A 163 -7.41 15.03 -17.68
N SER A 164 -6.27 15.10 -17.03
CA SER A 164 -5.62 16.37 -16.65
C SER A 164 -4.71 16.92 -17.76
N GLU A 165 -4.37 18.20 -17.62
CA GLU A 165 -3.34 18.89 -18.39
C GLU A 165 -1.92 18.70 -17.81
N LEU A 166 -1.75 17.84 -16.80
CA LEU A 166 -0.44 17.48 -16.27
C LEU A 166 0.29 16.58 -17.28
N LYS A 167 1.08 17.21 -18.13
CA LYS A 167 1.81 16.57 -19.24
C LYS A 167 3.33 16.64 -19.09
N GLY A 168 3.84 17.21 -18.01
CA GLY A 168 5.29 17.33 -17.77
C GLY A 168 5.96 15.99 -17.48
N ASN A 169 5.19 14.96 -17.15
CA ASN A 169 5.67 13.61 -16.87
C ASN A 169 4.79 12.55 -17.57
N ASN A 170 5.38 11.39 -17.86
CA ASN A 170 4.64 10.15 -18.12
C ASN A 170 4.27 9.50 -16.78
N TYR A 171 3.29 8.60 -16.79
CA TYR A 171 2.88 7.90 -15.56
C TYR A 171 2.82 6.40 -15.77
N LEU A 172 3.56 5.66 -14.94
CA LEU A 172 3.50 4.21 -14.85
C LEU A 172 2.61 3.82 -13.66
N ILE A 173 1.49 3.17 -13.94
CA ILE A 173 0.48 2.76 -12.96
C ILE A 173 0.72 1.29 -12.63
N MET A 174 1.07 1.00 -11.39
CA MET A 174 1.55 -0.32 -10.98
C MET A 174 0.72 -0.91 -9.84
N ALA A 175 0.10 -2.06 -10.11
CA ALA A 175 -0.47 -2.91 -9.07
C ALA A 175 0.44 -4.12 -8.84
N PHE A 176 1.05 -4.21 -7.65
CA PHE A 176 2.04 -5.24 -7.32
C PHE A 176 1.41 -6.51 -6.77
N SER A 177 2.02 -7.64 -7.08
CA SER A 177 1.72 -8.95 -6.49
C SER A 177 2.85 -9.37 -5.56
N GLY A 178 2.56 -10.19 -4.56
CA GLY A 178 3.54 -10.78 -3.65
C GLY A 178 4.14 -9.80 -2.64
N GLU A 179 3.45 -8.72 -2.29
CA GLU A 179 3.90 -7.78 -1.25
C GLU A 179 3.94 -8.48 0.11
N GLU A 180 2.84 -9.16 0.45
CA GLU A 180 2.58 -9.81 1.75
C GLU A 180 3.58 -10.90 2.12
N ILE A 181 4.27 -11.42 1.10
CA ILE A 181 5.26 -12.49 1.18
C ILE A 181 6.69 -11.98 0.96
N GLY A 182 6.88 -10.66 1.02
CA GLY A 182 8.18 -9.98 1.06
C GLY A 182 8.51 -9.15 -0.17
N LEU A 183 7.58 -8.29 -0.61
CA LEU A 183 7.78 -7.29 -1.68
C LEU A 183 8.19 -7.90 -3.02
N LEU A 184 7.72 -9.11 -3.34
CA LEU A 184 8.28 -9.90 -4.44
C LEU A 184 8.01 -9.29 -5.82
N GLY A 185 6.82 -8.72 -6.04
CA GLY A 185 6.45 -8.12 -7.31
C GLY A 185 7.20 -6.82 -7.57
N SER A 186 7.24 -5.90 -6.60
CA SER A 186 8.00 -4.66 -6.74
C SER A 186 9.50 -4.92 -6.85
N ASN A 187 10.05 -5.89 -6.09
CA ASN A 187 11.46 -6.28 -6.18
C ASN A 187 11.80 -6.87 -7.56
N TYR A 188 10.92 -7.72 -8.10
CA TYR A 188 11.11 -8.29 -9.41
C TYR A 188 11.08 -7.22 -10.50
N PHE A 189 10.12 -6.29 -10.44
CA PHE A 189 10.03 -5.20 -11.38
C PHE A 189 11.27 -4.31 -11.34
N ALA A 190 11.71 -3.89 -10.15
CA ALA A 190 12.90 -3.06 -9.98
C ALA A 190 14.17 -3.69 -10.61
N LYS A 191 14.25 -5.03 -10.63
CA LYS A 191 15.36 -5.79 -11.26
C LYS A 191 15.12 -6.12 -12.73
N ASN A 192 13.88 -6.08 -13.20
CA ASN A 192 13.47 -6.46 -14.55
C ASN A 192 12.42 -5.44 -15.08
N PRO A 193 12.77 -4.15 -15.16
CA PRO A 193 11.78 -3.12 -15.43
C PRO A 193 11.31 -3.21 -16.88
N THR A 194 10.07 -2.79 -17.14
CA THR A 194 9.51 -2.67 -18.51
C THR A 194 9.68 -1.25 -19.09
N VAL A 195 10.23 -0.33 -18.30
CA VAL A 195 10.63 1.02 -18.67
C VAL A 195 12.09 1.24 -18.26
N ASP A 196 12.73 2.29 -18.76
CA ASP A 196 14.05 2.67 -18.26
C ASP A 196 13.91 3.32 -16.87
N LEU A 197 14.61 2.79 -15.87
CA LEU A 197 14.61 3.37 -14.53
C LEU A 197 15.44 4.66 -14.46
N GLU A 198 16.34 4.90 -15.42
CA GLU A 198 17.05 6.17 -15.55
C GLU A 198 16.10 7.33 -15.89
N ASP A 199 14.95 7.07 -16.50
CA ASP A 199 13.92 8.07 -16.81
C ASP A 199 12.91 8.25 -15.67
N VAL A 200 12.97 7.42 -14.64
CA VAL A 200 12.04 7.52 -13.50
C VAL A 200 12.45 8.67 -12.58
N ASN A 201 11.53 9.62 -12.39
CA ASN A 201 11.73 10.78 -11.53
C ASN A 201 11.58 10.42 -10.05
N TYR A 202 10.42 9.85 -9.70
CA TYR A 202 10.12 9.41 -8.36
C TYR A 202 8.98 8.37 -8.37
N MET A 203 8.80 7.70 -7.24
CA MET A 203 7.74 6.73 -7.02
C MET A 203 6.88 7.11 -5.81
N ILE A 204 5.56 7.06 -5.97
CA ILE A 204 4.59 7.22 -4.88
C ILE A 204 3.89 5.89 -4.67
N ASN A 205 3.97 5.37 -3.45
CA ASN A 205 3.28 4.16 -3.01
C ASN A 205 2.11 4.51 -2.09
N MET A 206 0.99 3.79 -2.27
CA MET A 206 -0.14 3.82 -1.34
C MET A 206 -0.36 2.44 -0.74
N ASP A 207 -0.40 2.40 0.59
CA ASP A 207 -0.66 1.20 1.35
C ASP A 207 -1.55 1.53 2.53
N MET A 208 -2.69 0.84 2.65
CA MET A 208 -3.66 1.09 3.72
C MET A 208 -4.02 2.57 3.87
N VAL A 209 -4.68 3.11 2.85
CA VAL A 209 -5.10 4.53 2.76
C VAL A 209 -6.61 4.72 2.92
N GLY A 210 -7.31 3.69 3.40
CA GLY A 210 -8.76 3.64 3.57
C GLY A 210 -9.25 3.89 4.99
N ARG A 211 -8.38 3.96 6.00
CA ARG A 211 -8.78 4.10 7.43
C ARG A 211 -8.35 5.44 8.04
N LEU A 212 -8.31 6.51 7.24
CA LEU A 212 -8.07 7.87 7.73
C LEU A 212 -9.04 8.21 8.88
N ARG A 213 -8.46 8.52 10.05
CA ARG A 213 -9.18 8.84 11.29
C ARG A 213 -9.64 10.30 11.31
N ASP A 214 -10.56 10.63 12.22
CA ASP A 214 -11.05 12.00 12.42
C ASP A 214 -9.96 13.00 12.80
N SER A 215 -8.86 12.53 13.42
CA SER A 215 -7.66 13.34 13.69
C SER A 215 -6.91 13.76 12.42
N LYS A 216 -7.24 13.18 11.26
CA LYS A 216 -6.62 13.45 9.96
C LYS A 216 -5.11 13.21 9.94
N VAL A 217 -4.63 12.32 10.80
CA VAL A 217 -3.21 11.96 10.82
C VAL A 217 -2.91 11.10 9.59
N LEU A 218 -1.91 11.50 8.83
CA LEU A 218 -1.45 10.81 7.62
C LEU A 218 0.07 10.65 7.69
N SER A 219 0.56 9.42 7.65
CA SER A 219 2.00 9.19 7.58
C SER A 219 2.48 9.23 6.14
N VAL A 220 3.60 9.92 5.94
CA VAL A 220 4.35 9.92 4.69
C VAL A 220 5.79 9.51 5.00
N SER A 221 6.21 8.35 4.51
CA SER A 221 7.59 7.86 4.62
C SER A 221 8.37 8.16 3.33
N GLY A 222 9.70 8.07 3.37
CA GLY A 222 10.57 8.38 2.23
C GLY A 222 10.89 9.87 2.07
N THR A 223 10.49 10.73 3.02
CA THR A 223 10.63 12.19 2.89
C THR A 223 12.08 12.67 2.88
N GLY A 224 13.02 11.84 3.32
CA GLY A 224 14.45 12.14 3.27
C GLY A 224 15.12 11.81 1.93
N THR A 225 14.39 11.16 1.01
CA THR A 225 14.94 10.64 -0.26
C THR A 225 15.11 11.67 -1.36
N ALA A 226 14.48 12.83 -1.22
CA ALA A 226 14.74 14.02 -2.02
C ALA A 226 14.70 15.27 -1.14
N PRO A 227 15.64 16.22 -1.26
CA PRO A 227 15.66 17.44 -0.44
C PRO A 227 14.40 18.29 -0.55
N ILE A 228 13.65 18.19 -1.66
CA ILE A 228 12.47 18.99 -1.93
C ILE A 228 11.21 18.50 -1.19
N TRP A 229 11.18 17.23 -0.73
CA TRP A 229 9.97 16.62 -0.19
C TRP A 229 9.34 17.36 0.98
N PRO A 230 10.10 17.78 2.02
CA PRO A 230 9.49 18.51 3.12
C PRO A 230 8.83 19.81 2.68
N GLN A 231 9.38 20.51 1.68
CA GLN A 231 8.77 21.73 1.16
C GLN A 231 7.47 21.41 0.42
N VAL A 232 7.50 20.48 -0.54
CA VAL A 232 6.34 20.11 -1.37
C VAL A 232 5.21 19.55 -0.53
N LEU A 233 5.50 18.64 0.40
CA LEU A 233 4.48 18.03 1.26
C LEU A 233 3.81 19.08 2.15
N ASN A 234 4.57 20.03 2.70
CA ASN A 234 3.98 21.07 3.55
C ASN A 234 3.26 22.16 2.76
N SER A 235 3.74 22.56 1.57
CA SER A 235 3.09 23.61 0.76
C SER A 235 1.78 23.15 0.14
N THR A 236 1.68 21.87 -0.21
CA THR A 236 0.47 21.27 -0.80
C THR A 236 -0.53 20.77 0.24
N ASN A 237 -0.11 20.64 1.51
CA ASN A 237 -1.00 20.18 2.58
C ASN A 237 -1.93 21.28 3.08
N GLN A 238 -3.23 21.02 2.99
CA GLN A 238 -4.27 21.95 3.42
C GLN A 238 -4.98 21.51 4.72
N ASP A 239 -4.92 20.22 5.09
CA ASP A 239 -5.86 19.66 6.08
C ASP A 239 -5.33 18.47 6.90
N PHE A 240 -4.20 17.86 6.52
CA PHE A 240 -3.66 16.69 7.22
C PHE A 240 -2.71 17.06 8.35
N GLU A 241 -2.73 16.27 9.42
CA GLU A 241 -1.67 16.23 10.42
C GLU A 241 -0.61 15.23 9.95
N LEU A 242 0.45 15.74 9.32
CA LEU A 242 1.44 14.90 8.65
C LEU A 242 2.47 14.33 9.63
N VAL A 243 2.64 13.01 9.62
CA VAL A 243 3.75 12.31 10.28
C VAL A 243 4.79 11.94 9.24
N LEU A 244 5.81 12.78 9.10
CA LEU A 244 6.86 12.64 8.09
C LEU A 244 8.00 11.74 8.60
N LYS A 245 8.30 10.66 7.88
CA LYS A 245 9.41 9.74 8.20
C LYS A 245 10.47 9.79 7.10
N GLU A 246 11.72 10.04 7.49
CA GLU A 246 12.79 10.29 6.52
C GLU A 246 13.22 9.04 5.76
N SER A 247 13.23 7.87 6.43
CA SER A 247 13.72 6.61 5.85
C SER A 247 13.02 6.28 4.52
N GLY A 248 13.82 5.92 3.52
CA GLY A 248 13.34 5.40 2.23
C GLY A 248 13.13 3.88 2.24
N VAL A 249 13.52 3.23 3.35
CA VAL A 249 13.25 1.82 3.63
C VAL A 249 12.07 1.75 4.58
N GLY A 250 11.05 0.98 4.20
CA GLY A 250 9.86 0.72 4.99
C GLY A 250 9.21 -0.63 4.61
N PRO A 251 8.13 -1.00 5.31
CA PRO A 251 7.48 -2.31 5.15
C PRO A 251 6.48 -2.29 3.98
N SER A 252 6.85 -1.76 2.80
CA SER A 252 5.99 -1.75 1.61
C SER A 252 6.81 -1.53 0.33
N ASP A 253 6.16 -1.58 -0.83
CA ASP A 253 6.78 -1.70 -2.15
C ASP A 253 7.74 -0.56 -2.55
N HIS A 254 7.56 0.64 -1.99
CA HIS A 254 8.47 1.78 -2.22
C HIS A 254 9.93 1.43 -1.94
N THR A 255 10.20 0.54 -0.98
CA THR A 255 11.56 0.09 -0.66
C THR A 255 12.29 -0.47 -1.88
N SER A 256 11.60 -1.21 -2.75
CA SER A 256 12.20 -1.79 -3.95
C SER A 256 12.74 -0.73 -4.91
N PHE A 257 12.10 0.45 -4.97
CA PHE A 257 12.51 1.58 -5.81
C PHE A 257 13.56 2.47 -5.15
N TYR A 258 13.45 2.69 -3.83
CA TYR A 258 14.51 3.37 -3.07
C TYR A 258 15.86 2.67 -3.24
N LEU A 259 15.87 1.33 -3.27
CA LEU A 259 17.07 0.52 -3.51
C LEU A 259 17.65 0.66 -4.93
N GLN A 260 16.92 1.28 -5.87
CA GLN A 260 17.39 1.66 -7.20
C GLN A 260 17.80 3.15 -7.28
N ASP A 261 18.02 3.79 -6.13
CA ASP A 261 18.35 5.22 -6.03
C ASP A 261 17.26 6.15 -6.62
N ILE A 262 15.99 5.73 -6.53
CA ILE A 262 14.82 6.52 -6.93
C ILE A 262 14.21 7.20 -5.69
N PRO A 263 13.90 8.50 -5.72
CA PRO A 263 13.14 9.16 -4.67
C PRO A 263 11.76 8.53 -4.48
N VAL A 264 11.37 8.30 -3.24
CA VAL A 264 10.11 7.61 -2.92
C VAL A 264 9.29 8.39 -1.90
N LEU A 265 7.97 8.25 -2.01
CA LEU A 265 7.02 8.56 -0.96
C LEU A 265 6.12 7.37 -0.71
N HIS A 266 5.76 7.15 0.55
CA HIS A 266 4.83 6.10 0.95
C HIS A 266 3.75 6.67 1.87
N PHE A 267 2.50 6.62 1.42
CA PHE A 267 1.34 7.14 2.13
C PHE A 267 0.62 6.01 2.88
N PHE A 268 0.37 6.23 4.17
CA PHE A 268 -0.21 5.24 5.09
C PHE A 268 -1.10 5.89 6.15
N THR A 269 -2.29 5.30 6.38
CA THR A 269 -3.26 5.78 7.41
C THR A 269 -3.15 5.07 8.76
N GLY A 270 -2.10 4.26 8.95
CA GLY A 270 -1.84 3.57 10.21
C GLY A 270 -2.49 2.19 10.27
N GLN A 271 -2.00 1.36 11.20
CA GLN A 271 -2.67 0.09 11.47
C GLN A 271 -3.99 0.30 12.20
N HIS A 272 -4.81 -0.74 12.23
CA HIS A 272 -6.08 -0.77 12.94
C HIS A 272 -6.36 -2.19 13.43
N GLU A 273 -7.42 -2.36 14.22
CA GLU A 273 -7.74 -3.63 14.88
C GLU A 273 -8.09 -4.78 13.92
N ASP A 274 -8.44 -4.46 12.66
CA ASP A 274 -8.77 -5.43 11.61
C ASP A 274 -7.56 -5.81 10.73
N TYR A 275 -6.40 -5.16 10.91
CA TYR A 275 -5.20 -5.43 10.13
C TYR A 275 -4.83 -6.92 10.13
N HIS A 276 -4.57 -7.48 8.95
CA HIS A 276 -4.27 -8.91 8.73
C HIS A 276 -5.32 -9.87 9.34
N LYS A 277 -6.60 -9.49 9.34
CA LYS A 277 -7.71 -10.32 9.84
C LYS A 277 -8.85 -10.40 8.82
N PRO A 278 -9.71 -11.43 8.93
CA PRO A 278 -10.91 -11.56 8.11
C PRO A 278 -11.87 -10.39 8.15
N THR A 279 -11.75 -9.53 9.17
CA THR A 279 -12.66 -8.42 9.41
C THR A 279 -12.21 -7.12 8.73
N ASP A 280 -11.13 -7.14 7.94
CA ASP A 280 -10.74 -5.99 7.11
C ASP A 280 -11.63 -5.90 5.87
N ASP A 281 -12.84 -5.36 6.09
CA ASP A 281 -13.93 -5.35 5.12
C ASP A 281 -14.31 -3.94 4.63
N ALA A 282 -14.86 -3.88 3.42
CA ALA A 282 -15.09 -2.66 2.64
C ALA A 282 -16.00 -1.63 3.31
N GLU A 283 -16.93 -2.05 4.16
CA GLU A 283 -17.84 -1.16 4.90
C GLU A 283 -17.14 -0.33 5.98
N LYS A 284 -15.94 -0.74 6.42
CA LYS A 284 -15.18 -0.03 7.46
C LYS A 284 -14.31 1.10 6.92
N LEU A 285 -14.16 1.20 5.61
CA LEU A 285 -13.33 2.24 5.00
C LEU A 285 -13.99 3.62 5.04
N ASN A 286 -13.16 4.63 5.26
CA ASN A 286 -13.48 6.04 5.14
C ASN A 286 -13.21 6.52 3.70
N TYR A 287 -14.20 6.35 2.82
CA TYR A 287 -14.09 6.75 1.41
C TYR A 287 -13.91 8.26 1.21
N GLU A 288 -14.46 9.11 2.08
CA GLU A 288 -14.20 10.56 2.03
C GLU A 288 -12.73 10.86 2.34
N GLY A 289 -12.16 10.15 3.32
CA GLY A 289 -10.74 10.21 3.64
C GLY A 289 -9.86 9.78 2.46
N MET A 290 -10.23 8.69 1.79
CA MET A 290 -9.55 8.24 0.56
C MET A 290 -9.58 9.32 -0.53
N GLU A 291 -10.72 9.98 -0.77
CA GLU A 291 -10.81 11.07 -1.75
C GLU A 291 -9.93 12.29 -1.40
N LYS A 292 -9.82 12.61 -0.10
CA LYS A 292 -8.91 13.66 0.38
C LYS A 292 -7.45 13.28 0.14
N ILE A 293 -7.08 12.02 0.41
CA ILE A 293 -5.72 11.51 0.16
C ILE A 293 -5.43 11.52 -1.35
N THR A 294 -6.35 11.04 -2.20
CA THR A 294 -6.23 11.14 -3.66
C THR A 294 -5.98 12.58 -4.10
N SER A 295 -6.73 13.54 -3.55
CA SER A 295 -6.60 14.95 -3.91
C SER A 295 -5.25 15.52 -3.46
N TYR A 296 -4.78 15.18 -2.26
CA TYR A 296 -3.48 15.62 -1.78
C TYR A 296 -2.31 15.06 -2.59
N ILE A 297 -2.33 13.76 -2.93
CA ILE A 297 -1.34 13.17 -3.82
C ILE A 297 -1.36 13.85 -5.19
N MET A 298 -2.54 14.20 -5.71
CA MET A 298 -2.68 14.95 -6.97
C MET A 298 -2.05 16.35 -6.88
N GLU A 299 -2.21 17.06 -5.76
CA GLU A 299 -1.56 18.37 -5.54
C GLU A 299 -0.02 18.22 -5.47
N VAL A 300 0.49 17.18 -4.80
CA VAL A 300 1.94 16.87 -4.78
C VAL A 300 2.48 16.63 -6.19
N ILE A 301 1.76 15.86 -7.01
CA ILE A 301 2.15 15.63 -8.42
C ILE A 301 2.04 16.92 -9.25
N THR A 302 1.06 17.76 -8.97
CA THR A 302 0.85 19.04 -9.67
C THR A 302 1.98 20.03 -9.39
N GLU A 303 2.37 20.18 -8.13
CA GLU A 303 3.47 21.06 -7.70
C GLU A 303 4.79 20.71 -8.40
N LEU A 304 5.02 19.43 -8.69
CA LEU A 304 6.23 18.92 -9.34
C LEU A 304 6.08 18.68 -10.85
N ASN A 305 4.96 19.07 -11.46
CA ASN A 305 4.69 18.69 -12.85
C ASN A 305 5.74 19.26 -13.83
N ASP A 306 6.19 20.50 -13.58
CA ASP A 306 7.12 21.21 -14.47
C ASP A 306 8.57 21.19 -13.95
N ASP A 307 8.82 20.50 -12.84
CA ASP A 307 10.14 20.38 -12.24
C ASP A 307 11.02 19.41 -13.03
N GLU A 308 12.33 19.68 -13.00
CA GLU A 308 13.34 18.73 -13.48
C GLU A 308 13.34 17.44 -12.63
N LYS A 309 14.09 16.44 -13.09
CA LYS A 309 14.27 15.21 -12.34
C LYS A 309 14.82 15.50 -10.93
N LEU A 310 14.15 14.95 -9.91
CA LEU A 310 14.49 15.17 -8.51
C LEU A 310 15.85 14.55 -8.17
N ALA A 311 16.62 15.28 -7.36
CA ALA A 311 17.88 14.77 -6.82
C ALA A 311 17.61 13.70 -5.74
N PHE A 312 18.11 12.48 -5.97
CA PHE A 312 18.08 11.42 -4.97
C PHE A 312 19.08 11.68 -3.84
N LYS A 313 18.65 11.36 -2.62
CA LYS A 313 19.47 11.37 -1.42
C LYS A 313 19.27 10.06 -0.66
N LYS A 314 20.36 9.32 -0.47
CA LYS A 314 20.34 8.13 0.39
C LYS A 314 20.05 8.54 1.84
N THR A 315 19.10 7.86 2.45
CA THR A 315 18.66 8.08 3.84
C THR A 315 19.41 7.15 4.79
N LYS A 316 19.51 7.53 6.07
CA LYS A 316 20.02 6.59 7.08
C LYS A 316 18.99 5.49 7.27
N ASN A 317 19.47 4.26 7.32
CA ASN A 317 18.59 3.10 7.39
C ASN A 317 18.12 2.94 8.85
N GLU A 318 16.87 3.34 9.15
CA GLU A 318 16.28 3.14 10.48
C GLU A 318 16.16 1.63 10.82
N SER A 319 16.09 0.76 9.80
CA SER A 319 16.00 -0.70 9.97
C SER A 319 17.23 -1.35 10.60
N GLU A 320 18.42 -0.73 10.52
CA GLU A 320 19.62 -1.24 11.22
C GLU A 320 19.49 -1.12 12.75
N GLU A 321 18.61 -0.26 13.23
CA GLU A 321 18.36 -0.06 14.66
C GLU A 321 17.18 -0.88 15.20
N VAL A 322 16.42 -1.56 14.33
CA VAL A 322 15.22 -2.32 14.74
C VAL A 322 15.67 -3.63 15.41
N PRO A 323 15.48 -3.78 16.73
CA PRO A 323 15.93 -4.96 17.46
C PRO A 323 15.12 -6.20 17.06
N ARG A 324 15.73 -7.38 17.09
CA ARG A 324 14.99 -8.65 16.98
C ARG A 324 14.32 -8.98 18.31
N PHE A 325 13.08 -9.46 18.25
CA PHE A 325 12.31 -9.83 19.43
C PHE A 325 12.18 -11.35 19.56
N LYS A 326 12.20 -11.83 20.80
CA LYS A 326 11.86 -13.21 21.16
C LYS A 326 10.43 -13.34 21.69
N VAL A 327 9.84 -12.23 22.14
CA VAL A 327 8.53 -12.17 22.77
C VAL A 327 7.66 -11.08 22.14
N ALA A 328 6.36 -11.16 22.37
CA ALA A 328 5.41 -10.12 21.97
C ALA A 328 4.50 -9.75 23.13
N MET A 329 4.34 -8.45 23.40
CA MET A 329 3.39 -7.97 24.40
C MET A 329 1.93 -8.18 23.95
N GLY A 330 1.69 -8.26 22.64
CA GLY A 330 0.36 -8.42 22.06
C GLY A 330 -0.46 -7.14 22.00
N VAL A 331 0.21 -6.01 21.87
CA VAL A 331 -0.41 -4.72 21.51
C VAL A 331 -0.24 -4.47 20.02
N ILE A 332 -1.17 -3.72 19.45
CA ILE A 332 -1.04 -3.09 18.15
C ILE A 332 -0.57 -1.66 18.43
N PRO A 333 0.68 -1.32 18.10
CA PRO A 333 1.19 0.02 18.32
C PRO A 333 0.52 1.03 17.40
N ASP A 334 0.27 2.23 17.91
CA ASP A 334 -0.15 3.37 17.10
C ASP A 334 1.08 4.01 16.43
N TYR A 335 1.43 3.54 15.23
CA TYR A 335 2.58 4.04 14.46
C TYR A 335 2.45 5.49 14.00
N LEU A 336 1.28 6.10 14.21
CA LEU A 336 0.95 7.48 13.90
C LEU A 336 0.95 8.40 15.13
N TYR A 337 1.19 7.86 16.32
CA TYR A 337 1.35 8.67 17.52
C TYR A 337 2.68 9.41 17.50
N ASP A 338 2.63 10.73 17.67
CA ASP A 338 3.77 11.65 17.66
C ASP A 338 4.12 12.20 19.05
N GLY A 339 3.35 11.84 20.08
CA GLY A 339 3.62 12.18 21.48
C GLY A 339 4.70 11.30 22.13
N GLU A 340 5.06 11.65 23.37
CA GLU A 340 6.07 10.88 24.13
C GLU A 340 5.52 9.51 24.56
N GLY A 341 6.23 8.45 24.17
CA GLY A 341 5.91 7.06 24.51
C GLY A 341 5.42 6.24 23.32
N MET A 342 4.79 5.10 23.59
CA MET A 342 4.17 4.25 22.58
C MET A 342 2.68 4.09 22.89
N ARG A 343 1.83 4.76 22.10
CA ARG A 343 0.37 4.65 22.24
C ARG A 343 -0.11 3.32 21.67
N ILE A 344 -1.04 2.69 22.37
CA ILE A 344 -1.65 1.43 22.01
C ILE A 344 -2.93 1.72 21.22
N ASP A 345 -2.99 1.27 19.96
CA ASP A 345 -4.19 1.41 19.13
C ASP A 345 -5.11 0.18 19.21
N GLY A 346 -4.58 -0.95 19.69
CA GLY A 346 -5.35 -2.16 19.91
C GLY A 346 -4.62 -3.15 20.81
N VAL A 347 -5.38 -4.08 21.38
CA VAL A 347 -4.83 -5.16 22.21
C VAL A 347 -5.35 -6.49 21.69
N SER A 348 -4.44 -7.43 21.47
CA SER A 348 -4.76 -8.76 20.97
C SER A 348 -5.32 -9.65 22.08
N GLU A 349 -6.32 -10.45 21.76
CA GLU A 349 -6.93 -11.38 22.70
C GLU A 349 -5.95 -12.46 23.19
N GLU A 350 -6.10 -12.84 24.46
CA GLU A 350 -5.33 -13.86 25.17
C GLU A 350 -3.81 -13.58 25.27
N LYS A 351 -3.36 -12.39 24.88
CA LYS A 351 -1.96 -11.97 24.93
C LYS A 351 -1.59 -11.29 26.25
N PRO A 352 -0.27 -11.19 26.58
CA PRO A 352 0.20 -10.60 27.83
C PRO A 352 -0.41 -9.23 28.15
N ALA A 353 -0.52 -8.32 27.17
CA ALA A 353 -1.12 -7.01 27.34
C ALA A 353 -2.59 -7.06 27.78
N GLN A 354 -3.41 -7.91 27.16
CA GLN A 354 -4.81 -8.05 27.55
C GLN A 354 -4.92 -8.61 28.96
N ARG A 355 -4.14 -9.65 29.28
CA ARG A 355 -4.11 -10.26 30.62
C ARG A 355 -3.68 -9.28 31.72
N ALA A 356 -2.81 -8.34 31.36
CA ALA A 356 -2.34 -7.26 32.25
C ALA A 356 -3.28 -6.04 32.30
N GLY A 357 -4.40 -6.05 31.55
CA GLY A 357 -5.42 -4.99 31.58
C GLY A 357 -5.06 -3.73 30.80
N LEU A 358 -4.11 -3.82 29.86
CA LEU A 358 -3.83 -2.75 28.90
C LEU A 358 -5.01 -2.63 27.92
N GLN A 359 -5.25 -1.41 27.45
CA GLN A 359 -6.39 -1.05 26.63
C GLN A 359 -5.96 -0.09 25.51
N LYS A 360 -6.82 0.03 24.48
CA LYS A 360 -6.67 1.05 23.46
C LYS A 360 -6.64 2.44 24.10
N GLY A 361 -5.70 3.28 23.66
CA GLY A 361 -5.49 4.64 24.15
C GLY A 361 -4.44 4.76 25.25
N ASP A 362 -4.02 3.66 25.88
CA ASP A 362 -2.91 3.66 26.83
C ASP A 362 -1.60 4.05 26.13
N VAL A 363 -0.77 4.86 26.78
CA VAL A 363 0.57 5.21 26.29
C VAL A 363 1.62 4.55 27.16
N VAL A 364 2.38 3.60 26.63
CA VAL A 364 3.51 2.99 27.34
C VAL A 364 4.64 4.01 27.45
N VAL A 365 5.01 4.34 28.68
CA VAL A 365 6.07 5.32 28.99
C VAL A 365 7.29 4.69 29.67
N GLN A 366 7.16 3.46 30.17
CA GLN A 366 8.29 2.69 30.74
C GLN A 366 8.04 1.18 30.66
N MET A 367 9.09 0.40 30.43
CA MET A 367 9.08 -1.06 30.49
C MET A 367 10.35 -1.56 31.20
N GLY A 368 10.18 -2.18 32.37
CA GLY A 368 11.27 -2.48 33.30
C GLY A 368 12.03 -1.21 33.68
N ASP A 369 13.35 -1.25 33.53
CA ASP A 369 14.23 -0.10 33.76
C ASP A 369 14.35 0.83 32.55
N SER A 370 13.71 0.50 31.42
CA SER A 370 13.81 1.28 30.18
C SER A 370 12.68 2.28 30.06
N THR A 371 13.02 3.56 29.90
CA THR A 371 12.07 4.61 29.50
C THR A 371 11.66 4.39 28.06
N VAL A 372 10.36 4.50 27.79
CA VAL A 372 9.78 4.43 26.45
C VAL A 372 9.39 5.85 26.06
N THR A 373 10.13 6.42 25.11
CA THR A 373 9.91 7.79 24.59
C THR A 373 9.27 7.80 23.21
N ASP A 374 9.33 6.66 22.50
CA ASP A 374 8.87 6.48 21.12
C ASP A 374 8.74 4.98 20.79
N MET A 375 8.37 4.66 19.55
CA MET A 375 8.28 3.28 19.08
C MET A 375 9.60 2.52 19.17
N MET A 376 10.73 3.17 18.83
CA MET A 376 12.04 2.51 18.77
C MET A 376 12.58 2.17 20.15
N SER A 377 12.35 3.02 21.14
CA SER A 377 12.67 2.77 22.55
C SER A 377 11.78 1.69 23.15
N TYR A 378 10.49 1.64 22.80
CA TYR A 378 9.62 0.50 23.12
C TYR A 378 10.18 -0.81 22.54
N MET A 379 10.57 -0.78 21.27
CA MET A 379 11.17 -1.92 20.58
C MET A 379 12.50 -2.36 21.24
N ARG A 380 13.39 -1.43 21.58
CA ARG A 380 14.62 -1.76 22.32
C ARG A 380 14.32 -2.35 23.69
N ALA A 381 13.37 -1.78 24.42
CA ALA A 381 12.97 -2.28 25.73
C ALA A 381 12.39 -3.70 25.64
N LEU A 382 11.53 -3.99 24.66
CA LEU A 382 10.93 -5.31 24.49
C LEU A 382 11.95 -6.38 24.07
N SER A 383 12.99 -5.98 23.32
CA SER A 383 13.96 -6.92 22.72
C SER A 383 14.84 -7.70 23.71
N VAL A 384 14.94 -7.23 24.95
CA VAL A 384 15.78 -7.87 25.97
C VAL A 384 15.07 -9.01 26.72
N PHE A 385 13.75 -9.17 26.54
CA PHE A 385 12.95 -10.15 27.26
C PHE A 385 12.83 -11.49 26.51
N GLU A 386 12.74 -12.57 27.29
CA GLU A 386 12.52 -13.94 26.84
C GLU A 386 11.16 -14.48 27.33
N GLU A 387 10.70 -15.58 26.74
CA GLU A 387 9.44 -16.22 27.11
C GLU A 387 9.49 -16.67 28.59
N GLY A 388 8.47 -16.29 29.36
CA GLY A 388 8.43 -16.51 30.81
C GLY A 388 9.01 -15.37 31.66
N ASP A 389 9.67 -14.37 31.06
CA ASP A 389 10.10 -13.18 31.81
C ASP A 389 8.90 -12.35 32.26
N SER A 390 9.02 -11.71 33.43
CA SER A 390 8.06 -10.75 33.94
C SER A 390 8.69 -9.38 34.13
N THR A 391 7.96 -8.32 33.80
CA THR A 391 8.42 -6.94 33.95
C THR A 391 7.28 -6.00 34.32
N SER A 392 7.62 -4.86 34.93
CA SER A 392 6.68 -3.77 35.18
C SER A 392 6.59 -2.87 33.96
N VAL A 393 5.39 -2.58 33.51
CA VAL A 393 5.12 -1.60 32.47
C VAL A 393 4.37 -0.44 33.09
N VAL A 394 4.87 0.78 32.88
CA VAL A 394 4.17 2.00 33.27
C VAL A 394 3.48 2.56 32.03
N ILE A 395 2.17 2.73 32.14
CA ILE A 395 1.33 3.36 31.12
C ILE A 395 0.82 4.71 31.63
N ASP A 396 0.65 5.66 30.73
CA ASP A 396 -0.20 6.82 30.92
C ASP A 396 -1.59 6.49 30.36
N ARG A 397 -2.60 6.53 31.23
CA ARG A 397 -4.00 6.40 30.87
C ARG A 397 -4.72 7.69 31.25
N ASN A 398 -5.05 8.51 30.25
CA ASN A 398 -5.76 9.78 30.44
C ASN A 398 -5.06 10.76 31.42
N GLY A 399 -3.72 10.80 31.41
CA GLY A 399 -2.89 11.63 32.28
C GLY A 399 -2.53 11.00 33.62
N GLU A 400 -3.00 9.79 33.92
CA GLU A 400 -2.66 9.06 35.14
C GLU A 400 -1.66 7.94 34.83
N LYS A 401 -0.55 7.89 35.58
CA LYS A 401 0.44 6.82 35.46
C LYS A 401 0.01 5.57 36.22
N ILE A 402 -0.19 4.48 35.50
CA ILE A 402 -0.58 3.18 36.04
C ILE A 402 0.57 2.20 35.80
N THR A 403 0.96 1.44 36.83
CA THR A 403 1.94 0.35 36.69
C THR A 403 1.23 -0.98 36.63
N VAL A 404 1.56 -1.80 35.63
CA VAL A 404 1.02 -3.14 35.41
C VAL A 404 2.16 -4.15 35.30
N GLN A 405 1.92 -5.38 35.76
CA GLN A 405 2.87 -6.47 35.57
C GLN A 405 2.52 -7.23 34.30
N ILE A 406 3.52 -7.38 33.43
CA ILE A 406 3.42 -8.19 32.21
C ILE A 406 4.30 -9.42 32.37
N THR A 407 3.79 -10.58 31.95
CA THR A 407 4.56 -11.82 31.79
C THR A 407 4.45 -12.27 30.34
N PHE A 408 5.60 -12.41 29.69
CA PHE A 408 5.70 -12.67 28.25
C PHE A 408 5.45 -14.13 27.89
#